data_AF-A0A285J1G2-F1
#
_entry.id   AF-A0A285J1G2-F1
#
_cell.length_a   1.000
_cell.length_b   1.000
_cell.length_c   1.000
_cell.angle_alpha   90.00
_cell.angle_beta   90.00
_cell.angle_gamma   90.00
#
_symmetry.space_group_name_H-M   'P 1'
#
loop_
_entity.id
_entity.type
_entity.pdbx_description
1 polymer ?
#
loop_
_entity_poly.entity_id
_entity_poly.type
_entity_poly.pdbx_seq_one_letter_code
_entity_poly.pdbx_strand_id
1 'polypeptide(L)'
;MGKFKVPHTLTLLFSMMVIAMIATWIVPQGSFEMQTLESGRQAVVPGTFTLVEDKNYMTPWQLLTAIPRAFASAQDVIFFVMILGGVLSIARATGTVDALIGRMLERFGEKPQILIFMVVFCFAMASSFIGTAGEYIPFVLILVALCKAMRLDAMTAVGMTVAGYGIGYGISAVNPFTLVIAQQIAELPILSGWPLRAAIFLPFVLIGFHHVWSYSKKVLADPANSMVSDIPCPLGDSHTADYPKLSVRHQLILASFLATIGIVAYGIRIHGWYLYELGACFIAWGLLTTVISRIGVDVAAKKFIDGAMELTTTAILIGVARGISLVMEDGQILHSLVHGMSLPLSYVGSEIAVVGMLIIQTLLNFFIPSGSGQAFVTMPLMVPLADLLEIPRQVAVLAYQFGDGFSNMIIPTNAILMGIIGIAGVPYGHWFRFCLPLMAKLMLAASLVLVLAVVFGYGDDVQPPLTETSIPASN
;
A
#
# COMPACT_ATOMS: atom_id res chain seq x y z
N MET A 1 33.83 15.51 5.89
CA MET A 1 32.89 14.55 5.30
C MET A 1 31.62 15.30 4.92
N GLY A 2 31.36 15.47 3.62
CA GLY A 2 30.16 16.18 3.16
C GLY A 2 28.91 15.43 3.63
N LYS A 3 27.92 16.15 4.19
CA LYS A 3 26.62 15.57 4.55
C LYS A 3 26.03 14.94 3.30
N PHE A 4 25.86 13.62 3.30
CA PHE A 4 25.14 12.91 2.23
C PHE A 4 23.72 13.47 2.16
N LYS A 5 23.47 14.34 1.17
CA LYS A 5 22.16 14.93 0.93
C LYS A 5 21.35 13.90 0.18
N VAL A 6 20.23 13.47 0.76
CA VAL A 6 19.33 12.53 0.09
C VAL A 6 18.88 13.18 -1.23
N PRO A 7 19.06 12.52 -2.38
CA PRO A 7 18.69 13.08 -3.67
C PRO A 7 17.16 13.29 -3.75
N HIS A 8 16.74 14.15 -4.69
CA HIS A 8 15.32 14.36 -4.96
C HIS A 8 14.62 13.02 -5.27
N THR A 9 13.36 12.86 -4.84
CA THR A 9 12.62 11.60 -4.98
C THR A 9 12.60 11.09 -6.42
N LEU A 10 12.41 11.97 -7.40
CA LEU A 10 12.46 11.60 -8.83
C LEU A 10 13.83 11.04 -9.24
N THR A 11 14.92 11.64 -8.76
CA THR A 11 16.29 11.17 -9.02
C THR A 11 16.53 9.81 -8.39
N LEU A 12 16.01 9.60 -7.17
CA LEU A 12 16.06 8.30 -6.51
C LEU A 12 15.35 7.23 -7.34
N LEU A 13 14.10 7.47 -7.74
CA LEU A 13 13.32 6.52 -8.55
C LEU A 13 13.98 6.20 -9.89
N PHE A 14 14.49 7.20 -10.60
CA PHE A 14 15.22 6.97 -11.85
C PHE A 14 16.50 6.16 -11.62
N SER A 15 17.24 6.44 -10.55
CA SER A 15 18.43 5.65 -10.18
C SER A 15 18.07 4.18 -9.91
N MET A 16 16.92 3.94 -9.29
CA MET A 16 16.41 2.58 -9.07
C MET A 16 16.04 1.87 -10.37
N MET A 17 15.49 2.58 -11.36
CA MET A 17 15.26 2.00 -12.70
C MET A 17 16.57 1.60 -13.38
N VAL A 18 17.63 2.41 -13.24
CA VAL A 18 18.96 2.07 -13.76
C VAL A 18 19.52 0.82 -13.05
N ILE A 19 19.35 0.72 -11.73
CA ILE A 19 19.77 -0.46 -10.97
C ILE A 19 18.97 -1.69 -11.42
N ALA A 20 17.66 -1.56 -11.65
CA ALA A 20 16.83 -2.64 -12.17
C ALA A 20 17.32 -3.10 -13.55
N MET A 21 17.67 -2.17 -14.46
CA MET A 21 18.28 -2.51 -15.75
C MET A 21 19.58 -3.31 -15.57
N ILE A 22 20.49 -2.86 -14.70
CA ILE A 22 21.75 -3.57 -14.45
C ILE A 22 21.47 -4.97 -13.88
N ALA A 23 20.46 -5.12 -13.02
CA ALA A 23 20.06 -6.42 -12.50
C ALA A 23 19.64 -7.38 -13.63
N THR A 24 19.00 -6.90 -14.70
CA THR A 24 18.67 -7.72 -15.88
C THR A 24 19.89 -8.29 -16.60
N TRP A 25 21.06 -7.68 -16.44
CA TRP A 25 22.31 -8.17 -17.04
C TRP A 25 23.00 -9.22 -16.18
N ILE A 26 22.72 -9.26 -14.88
CA ILE A 26 23.38 -10.14 -13.92
C ILE A 26 22.51 -11.37 -13.66
N VAL A 27 21.23 -11.16 -13.35
CA VAL A 27 20.30 -12.24 -13.01
C VAL A 27 19.96 -13.05 -14.27
N PRO A 28 19.95 -14.39 -14.21
CA PRO A 28 19.51 -15.23 -15.33
C PRO A 28 18.06 -14.93 -15.72
N GLN A 29 17.78 -14.93 -17.01
CA GLN A 29 16.42 -14.77 -17.52
C GLN A 29 15.73 -16.12 -17.49
N GLY A 30 14.51 -16.15 -16.97
CA GLY A 30 13.78 -17.39 -16.81
C GLY A 30 12.31 -17.16 -16.58
N SER A 31 11.52 -18.18 -16.86
CA SER A 31 10.08 -18.14 -16.70
C SER A 31 9.54 -19.49 -16.28
N PHE A 32 8.48 -19.45 -15.48
CA PHE A 32 7.59 -20.58 -15.30
C PHE A 32 6.57 -20.62 -16.43
N GLU A 33 6.04 -21.80 -16.71
CA GLU A 33 4.81 -21.93 -17.47
C GLU A 33 3.66 -21.27 -16.68
N MET A 34 2.75 -20.63 -17.41
CA MET A 34 1.58 -19.97 -16.82
C MET A 34 0.34 -20.79 -17.14
N GLN A 35 -0.49 -21.04 -16.14
CA GLN A 35 -1.81 -21.63 -16.32
C GLN A 35 -2.91 -20.64 -15.96
N THR A 36 -4.04 -20.73 -16.67
CA THR A 36 -5.23 -19.94 -16.36
C THR A 36 -6.02 -20.67 -15.28
N LEU A 37 -6.17 -20.04 -14.12
CA LEU A 37 -7.00 -20.56 -13.03
C LEU A 37 -8.50 -20.42 -13.40
N GLU A 38 -9.38 -21.13 -12.70
CA GLU A 38 -10.84 -21.02 -12.87
C GLU A 38 -11.36 -19.57 -12.70
N SER A 39 -10.61 -18.74 -11.95
CA SER A 39 -10.87 -17.30 -11.80
C SER A 39 -10.57 -16.47 -13.05
N GLY A 40 -10.06 -17.07 -14.13
CA GLY A 40 -9.64 -16.40 -15.37
C GLY A 40 -8.27 -15.71 -15.28
N ARG A 41 -7.56 -15.82 -14.13
CA ARG A 41 -6.25 -15.19 -13.92
C ARG A 41 -5.10 -16.17 -14.14
N GLN A 42 -3.97 -15.66 -14.62
CA GLN A 42 -2.75 -16.44 -14.87
C GLN A 42 -1.99 -16.67 -13.56
N ALA A 43 -1.56 -17.90 -13.29
CA ALA A 43 -0.68 -18.27 -12.17
C ALA A 43 0.48 -19.13 -12.66
N VAL A 44 1.62 -19.06 -11.97
CA VAL A 44 2.79 -19.88 -12.33
C VAL A 44 2.54 -21.36 -12.02
N VAL A 45 3.00 -22.27 -12.87
CA VAL A 45 2.92 -23.72 -12.65
C VAL A 45 4.15 -24.19 -11.87
N PRO A 46 3.99 -24.85 -10.71
CA PRO A 46 5.11 -25.35 -9.91
C PRO A 46 6.07 -26.25 -10.70
N GLY A 47 7.37 -26.14 -10.47
CA GLY A 47 8.38 -27.05 -11.03
C GLY A 47 8.72 -26.86 -12.52
N THR A 48 8.08 -25.91 -13.21
CA THR A 48 8.28 -25.67 -14.66
C THR A 48 9.32 -24.59 -14.98
N PHE A 49 10.18 -24.24 -14.01
CA PHE A 49 11.15 -23.16 -14.22
C PHE A 49 12.11 -23.53 -15.34
N THR A 50 12.16 -22.69 -16.38
CA THR A 50 13.11 -22.83 -17.48
C THR A 50 13.89 -21.54 -17.65
N LEU A 51 15.19 -21.67 -17.91
CA LEU A 51 16.03 -20.55 -18.30
C LEU A 51 15.86 -20.28 -19.79
N VAL A 52 15.89 -19.01 -20.16
CA VAL A 52 15.87 -18.61 -21.56
C VAL A 52 17.22 -18.94 -22.19
N GLU A 53 17.21 -19.62 -23.35
CA GLU A 53 18.43 -20.04 -24.06
C GLU A 53 19.29 -18.85 -24.50
N ASP A 54 18.63 -17.82 -25.08
CA ASP A 54 19.29 -16.60 -25.54
C ASP A 54 19.04 -15.43 -24.58
N LYS A 55 20.12 -14.96 -23.94
CA LYS A 55 20.03 -13.83 -23.01
C LYS A 55 19.83 -12.51 -23.77
N ASN A 56 18.70 -11.85 -23.53
CA ASN A 56 18.41 -10.54 -24.12
C ASN A 56 18.85 -9.40 -23.19
N TYR A 57 19.96 -8.72 -23.50
CA TYR A 57 20.43 -7.62 -22.67
C TYR A 57 19.62 -6.35 -22.91
N MET A 58 18.96 -5.84 -21.86
CA MET A 58 18.21 -4.60 -21.97
C MET A 58 19.15 -3.42 -22.29
N THR A 59 18.85 -2.68 -23.35
CA THR A 59 19.60 -1.53 -23.82
C THR A 59 19.24 -0.25 -23.04
N PRO A 60 20.13 0.76 -23.01
CA PRO A 60 19.79 2.08 -22.45
C PRO A 60 18.57 2.74 -23.13
N TRP A 61 18.35 2.46 -24.42
CA TRP A 61 17.16 2.97 -25.11
C TRP A 61 15.88 2.33 -24.58
N GLN A 62 15.88 1.02 -24.31
CA GLN A 62 14.75 0.34 -23.68
C GLN A 62 14.44 0.93 -22.31
N LEU A 63 15.45 1.25 -21.49
CA LEU A 63 15.26 1.98 -20.23
C LEU A 63 14.56 3.33 -20.44
N LEU A 64 15.00 4.13 -21.41
CA LEU A 64 14.39 5.43 -21.70
C LEU A 64 12.94 5.28 -22.19
N THR A 65 12.67 4.31 -23.07
CA THR A 65 11.30 4.01 -23.56
C THR A 65 10.41 3.37 -22.51
N ALA A 66 10.99 2.76 -21.46
CA ALA A 66 10.24 2.21 -20.34
C ALA A 66 9.53 3.31 -19.55
N ILE A 67 10.06 4.54 -19.51
CA ILE A 67 9.41 5.67 -18.81
C ILE A 67 8.02 5.99 -19.39
N PRO A 68 7.87 6.38 -20.69
CA PRO A 68 6.54 6.67 -21.24
C PRO A 68 5.61 5.44 -21.23
N ARG A 69 6.16 4.22 -21.42
CA ARG A 69 5.38 2.99 -21.24
C ARG A 69 4.88 2.81 -19.81
N ALA A 70 5.70 3.15 -18.82
CA ALA A 70 5.33 3.08 -17.42
C ALA A 70 4.21 4.07 -17.09
N PHE A 71 4.29 5.30 -17.60
CA PHE A 71 3.19 6.27 -17.51
C PHE A 71 1.89 5.72 -18.12
N ALA A 72 1.96 5.13 -19.31
CA ALA A 72 0.80 4.50 -19.94
C ALA A 72 0.26 3.32 -19.10
N SER A 73 1.14 2.50 -18.52
CA SER A 73 0.74 1.37 -17.67
C SER A 73 0.17 1.79 -16.31
N ALA A 74 0.55 2.97 -15.81
CA ALA A 74 0.09 3.54 -14.54
C ALA A 74 -1.03 4.58 -14.72
N GLN A 75 -1.54 4.74 -15.95
CA GLN A 75 -2.46 5.83 -16.30
C GLN A 75 -3.71 5.86 -15.42
N ASP A 76 -4.27 4.70 -15.08
CA ASP A 76 -5.50 4.62 -14.30
C ASP A 76 -5.30 5.19 -12.90
N VAL A 77 -4.15 4.91 -12.27
CA VAL A 77 -3.80 5.44 -10.94
C VAL A 77 -3.50 6.94 -11.04
N ILE A 78 -2.73 7.35 -12.06
CA ILE A 78 -2.38 8.75 -12.29
C ILE A 78 -3.63 9.60 -12.46
N PHE A 79 -4.52 9.23 -13.37
CA PHE A 79 -5.75 9.96 -13.63
C PHE A 79 -6.71 9.91 -12.44
N PHE A 80 -6.81 8.78 -11.75
CA PHE A 80 -7.61 8.67 -10.54
C PHE A 80 -7.16 9.67 -9.47
N VAL A 81 -5.86 9.74 -9.19
CA VAL A 81 -5.30 10.71 -8.22
C VAL A 81 -5.57 12.14 -8.67
N MET A 82 -5.37 12.47 -9.94
CA MET A 82 -5.63 13.82 -10.49
C MET A 82 -7.11 14.22 -10.36
N ILE A 83 -8.04 13.32 -10.70
CA ILE A 83 -9.50 13.52 -10.53
C ILE A 83 -9.80 13.81 -9.06
N LEU A 84 -9.21 13.03 -8.17
CA LEU A 84 -9.42 13.13 -6.74
C LEU A 84 -8.91 14.45 -6.17
N GLY A 85 -7.72 14.89 -6.58
CA GLY A 85 -7.19 16.22 -6.25
C GLY A 85 -8.12 17.34 -6.70
N GLY A 86 -8.63 17.25 -7.92
CA GLY A 86 -9.58 18.21 -8.45
C GLY A 86 -10.88 18.27 -7.66
N VAL A 87 -11.52 17.13 -7.42
CA VAL A 87 -12.78 17.07 -6.66
C VAL A 87 -12.61 17.55 -5.23
N LEU A 88 -11.50 17.22 -4.57
CA LEU A 88 -11.25 17.70 -3.20
C LEU A 88 -10.99 19.20 -3.15
N SER A 89 -10.35 19.77 -4.17
CA SER A 89 -10.19 21.22 -4.28
C SER A 89 -11.53 21.93 -4.42
N ILE A 90 -12.49 21.34 -5.16
CA ILE A 90 -13.89 21.82 -5.15
C ILE A 90 -14.45 21.80 -3.73
N ALA A 91 -14.35 20.65 -3.03
CA ALA A 91 -14.90 20.52 -1.67
C ALA A 91 -14.23 21.49 -0.67
N ARG A 92 -12.93 21.74 -0.78
CA ARG A 92 -12.22 22.75 0.04
C ARG A 92 -12.71 24.16 -0.24
N ALA A 93 -12.93 24.51 -1.51
CA ALA A 93 -13.44 25.82 -1.88
C ALA A 93 -14.83 26.13 -1.26
N THR A 94 -15.56 25.10 -0.81
CA THR A 94 -16.84 25.28 -0.08
C THR A 94 -16.69 25.62 1.41
N GLY A 95 -15.49 25.51 1.98
CA GLY A 95 -15.25 25.62 3.43
C GLY A 95 -15.65 24.39 4.25
N THR A 96 -16.12 23.31 3.59
CA THR A 96 -16.54 22.07 4.28
C THR A 96 -15.39 21.39 5.00
N VAL A 97 -14.21 21.35 4.37
CA VAL A 97 -13.00 20.74 4.98
C VAL A 97 -12.59 21.52 6.23
N ASP A 98 -12.59 22.85 6.16
CA ASP A 98 -12.27 23.72 7.30
C ASP A 98 -13.28 23.54 8.44
N ALA A 99 -14.57 23.44 8.13
CA ALA A 99 -15.60 23.20 9.14
C ALA A 99 -15.50 21.81 9.81
N LEU A 100 -15.10 20.79 9.04
CA LEU A 100 -14.82 19.46 9.58
C LEU A 100 -13.63 19.50 10.55
N ILE A 101 -12.54 20.16 10.14
CA ILE A 101 -11.35 20.33 10.98
C ILE A 101 -11.71 21.05 12.28
N GLY A 102 -12.45 22.17 12.20
CA GLY A 102 -12.94 22.90 13.37
C GLY A 102 -13.70 22.02 14.35
N ARG A 103 -14.67 21.22 13.88
CA ARG A 103 -15.43 20.30 14.73
C ARG A 103 -14.57 19.20 15.35
N MET A 104 -13.59 18.69 14.60
CA MET A 104 -12.66 17.68 15.13
C MET A 104 -11.74 18.27 16.19
N LEU A 105 -11.29 19.51 16.03
CA LEU A 105 -10.52 20.24 17.03
C LEU A 105 -11.32 20.54 18.28
N GLU A 106 -12.58 20.98 18.16
CA GLU A 106 -13.48 21.16 19.31
C GLU A 106 -13.64 19.87 20.14
N ARG A 107 -13.69 18.71 19.47
CA ARG A 107 -13.93 17.42 20.12
C ARG A 107 -12.67 16.71 20.63
N PHE A 108 -11.57 16.81 19.88
CA PHE A 108 -10.35 16.02 20.08
C PHE A 108 -9.06 16.86 20.15
N GLY A 109 -9.14 18.19 20.03
CA GLY A 109 -8.00 19.12 19.96
C GLY A 109 -7.02 18.97 21.12
N GLU A 110 -7.51 18.62 22.31
CA GLU A 110 -6.68 18.40 23.51
C GLU A 110 -6.16 16.96 23.65
N LYS A 111 -6.60 16.03 22.80
CA LYS A 111 -6.31 14.59 22.91
C LYS A 111 -5.81 14.00 21.57
N PRO A 112 -4.65 14.45 21.04
CA PRO A 112 -4.07 13.95 19.78
C PRO A 112 -3.90 12.44 19.73
N GLN A 113 -3.63 11.79 20.86
CA GLN A 113 -3.54 10.33 20.96
C GLN A 113 -4.84 9.61 20.55
N ILE A 114 -6.01 10.17 20.86
CA ILE A 114 -7.30 9.55 20.50
C ILE A 114 -7.49 9.64 18.99
N LEU A 115 -7.20 10.81 18.41
CA LEU A 115 -7.28 11.01 16.97
C LEU A 115 -6.38 10.02 16.22
N ILE A 116 -5.11 9.92 16.60
CA ILE A 116 -4.14 9.03 15.96
C ILE A 116 -4.61 7.58 16.07
N PHE A 117 -5.04 7.13 17.25
CA PHE A 117 -5.54 5.76 17.42
C PHE A 117 -6.76 5.49 16.52
N MET A 118 -7.76 6.36 16.52
CA MET A 118 -8.96 6.18 15.70
C MET A 118 -8.63 6.12 14.21
N VAL A 119 -7.75 7.01 13.73
CA VAL A 119 -7.38 7.03 12.31
C VAL A 119 -6.64 5.76 11.91
N VAL A 120 -5.63 5.34 12.68
CA VAL A 120 -4.90 4.09 12.42
C VAL A 120 -5.87 2.90 12.45
N PHE A 121 -6.73 2.82 13.46
CA PHE A 121 -7.69 1.72 13.61
C PHE A 121 -8.69 1.67 12.45
N CYS A 122 -9.32 2.80 12.10
CA CYS A 122 -10.31 2.86 11.04
C CYS A 122 -9.72 2.51 9.67
N PHE A 123 -8.52 3.01 9.36
CA PHE A 123 -7.86 2.71 8.09
C PHE A 123 -7.37 1.26 8.05
N ALA A 124 -6.80 0.73 9.14
CA ALA A 124 -6.45 -0.68 9.23
C ALA A 124 -7.68 -1.58 9.03
N MET A 125 -8.81 -1.22 9.63
CA MET A 125 -10.05 -1.99 9.49
C MET A 125 -10.58 -1.94 8.05
N ALA A 126 -10.66 -0.76 7.45
CA ALA A 126 -11.12 -0.62 6.06
C ALA A 126 -10.21 -1.38 5.08
N SER A 127 -8.89 -1.26 5.21
CA SER A 127 -7.92 -2.00 4.40
C SER A 127 -8.02 -3.52 4.60
N SER A 128 -8.17 -3.97 5.85
CA SER A 128 -8.22 -5.39 6.18
C SER A 128 -9.50 -6.09 5.72
N PHE A 129 -10.63 -5.38 5.70
CA PHE A 129 -11.94 -5.96 5.41
C PHE A 129 -12.37 -5.73 3.96
N ILE A 130 -12.06 -4.56 3.40
CA ILE A 130 -12.56 -4.12 2.10
C ILE A 130 -11.43 -4.10 1.06
N GLY A 131 -10.18 -3.95 1.50
CA GLY A 131 -9.05 -3.77 0.59
C GLY A 131 -8.99 -2.38 -0.03
N THR A 132 -9.39 -1.37 0.73
CA THR A 132 -9.23 0.05 0.34
C THR A 132 -7.77 0.47 0.51
N ALA A 133 -7.19 1.15 -0.46
CA ALA A 133 -5.85 1.69 -0.40
C ALA A 133 -5.77 3.09 -1.01
N GLY A 134 -6.12 3.23 -2.28
CA GLY A 134 -6.06 4.50 -3.01
C GLY A 134 -7.02 5.55 -2.46
N GLU A 135 -8.08 5.12 -1.80
CA GLU A 135 -9.13 5.96 -1.22
C GLU A 135 -8.63 6.79 -0.02
N TYR A 136 -7.43 6.54 0.50
CA TYR A 136 -6.87 7.30 1.64
C TYR A 136 -6.16 8.59 1.25
N ILE A 137 -5.67 8.69 0.01
CA ILE A 137 -4.96 9.87 -0.51
C ILE A 137 -5.72 11.19 -0.20
N PRO A 138 -7.06 11.27 -0.36
CA PRO A 138 -7.85 12.44 0.01
C PRO A 138 -7.73 12.89 1.45
N PHE A 139 -7.77 11.92 2.34
CA PHE A 139 -7.87 12.14 3.77
C PHE A 139 -6.56 12.69 4.30
N VAL A 140 -5.44 12.40 3.64
CA VAL A 140 -4.11 12.88 4.02
C VAL A 140 -4.09 14.38 4.21
N LEU A 141 -4.63 15.17 3.26
CA LEU A 141 -4.59 16.63 3.37
C LEU A 141 -5.50 17.17 4.48
N ILE A 142 -6.63 16.52 4.73
CA ILE A 142 -7.51 16.85 5.86
C ILE A 142 -6.77 16.56 7.18
N LEU A 143 -6.09 15.41 7.26
CA LEU A 143 -5.31 14.99 8.42
C LEU A 143 -4.07 15.88 8.64
N VAL A 144 -3.41 16.35 7.57
CA VAL A 144 -2.30 17.31 7.65
C VAL A 144 -2.78 18.63 8.24
N ALA A 145 -3.93 19.13 7.78
CA ALA A 145 -4.53 20.35 8.31
C ALA A 145 -4.89 20.22 9.79
N LEU A 146 -5.48 19.08 10.16
CA LEU A 146 -5.83 18.77 11.54
C LEU A 146 -4.59 18.63 12.43
N CYS A 147 -3.55 17.94 11.94
CA CYS A 147 -2.27 17.84 12.65
C CYS A 147 -1.66 19.21 12.90
N LYS A 148 -1.57 20.05 11.87
CA LYS A 148 -1.04 21.41 12.00
C LYS A 148 -1.79 22.20 13.08
N ALA A 149 -3.13 22.13 13.08
CA ALA A 149 -3.95 22.80 14.07
C ALA A 149 -3.79 22.26 15.50
N MET A 150 -3.41 20.98 15.64
CA MET A 150 -3.05 20.34 16.92
C MET A 150 -1.56 20.49 17.29
N ARG A 151 -0.81 21.35 16.59
CA ARG A 151 0.65 21.53 16.75
C ARG A 151 1.47 20.26 16.47
N LEU A 152 0.92 19.37 15.65
CA LEU A 152 1.59 18.22 15.06
C LEU A 152 2.03 18.55 13.63
N ASP A 153 2.79 17.66 13.01
CA ASP A 153 3.35 17.87 11.67
C ASP A 153 2.70 16.97 10.61
N ALA A 154 3.07 17.19 9.34
CA ALA A 154 2.60 16.39 8.22
C ALA A 154 3.08 14.92 8.31
N MET A 155 4.23 14.67 8.94
CA MET A 155 4.75 13.32 9.15
C MET A 155 3.81 12.49 10.05
N THR A 156 3.21 13.09 11.08
CA THR A 156 2.19 12.43 11.90
C THR A 156 0.94 12.07 11.10
N ALA A 157 0.46 12.96 10.22
CA ALA A 157 -0.69 12.70 9.35
C ALA A 157 -0.44 11.54 8.38
N VAL A 158 0.73 11.55 7.72
CA VAL A 158 1.18 10.45 6.87
C VAL A 158 1.35 9.18 7.70
N GLY A 159 1.99 9.27 8.85
CA GLY A 159 2.26 8.15 9.74
C GLY A 159 1.00 7.41 10.17
N MET A 160 -0.03 8.11 10.63
CA MET A 160 -1.29 7.47 11.02
C MET A 160 -2.04 6.86 9.81
N THR A 161 -1.96 7.51 8.65
CA THR A 161 -2.59 7.03 7.42
C THR A 161 -1.93 5.74 6.91
N VAL A 162 -0.61 5.79 6.71
CA VAL A 162 0.16 4.70 6.12
C VAL A 162 0.29 3.53 7.09
N ALA A 163 0.42 3.77 8.41
CA ALA A 163 0.41 2.70 9.39
C ALA A 163 -0.93 1.95 9.37
N GLY A 164 -2.05 2.66 9.32
CA GLY A 164 -3.37 2.04 9.19
C GLY A 164 -3.47 1.21 7.90
N TYR A 165 -3.16 1.82 6.76
CA TYR A 165 -3.14 1.16 5.45
C TYR A 165 -2.30 -0.13 5.44
N GLY A 166 -1.02 -0.05 5.80
CA GLY A 166 -0.10 -1.19 5.72
C GLY A 166 -0.41 -2.27 6.74
N ILE A 167 -0.85 -1.91 7.96
CA ILE A 167 -1.28 -2.90 8.96
C ILE A 167 -2.54 -3.63 8.47
N GLY A 168 -3.49 -2.90 7.90
CA GLY A 168 -4.72 -3.48 7.39
C GLY A 168 -4.47 -4.45 6.24
N TYR A 169 -3.62 -4.10 5.27
CA TYR A 169 -3.20 -5.04 4.21
C TYR A 169 -2.37 -6.20 4.75
N GLY A 170 -1.51 -5.94 5.73
CA GLY A 170 -0.64 -6.96 6.31
C GLY A 170 -1.43 -8.08 6.99
N ILE A 171 -2.47 -7.71 7.73
CA ILE A 171 -3.32 -8.68 8.44
C ILE A 171 -4.41 -9.23 7.53
N SER A 172 -5.04 -8.36 6.72
CA SER A 172 -5.95 -8.70 5.63
C SER A 172 -6.95 -9.80 6.03
N ALA A 173 -7.76 -9.54 7.06
CA ALA A 173 -8.67 -10.53 7.65
C ALA A 173 -9.73 -11.03 6.67
N VAL A 174 -10.25 -10.18 5.78
CA VAL A 174 -11.35 -10.52 4.84
C VAL A 174 -11.11 -9.95 3.43
N ASN A 175 -9.91 -9.44 3.15
CA ASN A 175 -9.64 -8.70 1.92
C ASN A 175 -9.79 -9.59 0.66
N PRO A 176 -10.69 -9.26 -0.28
CA PRO A 176 -10.93 -10.08 -1.46
C PRO A 176 -9.81 -10.02 -2.50
N PHE A 177 -8.93 -9.01 -2.44
CA PHE A 177 -7.88 -8.80 -3.44
C PHE A 177 -6.55 -9.44 -3.07
N THR A 178 -6.38 -9.84 -1.82
CA THR A 178 -5.12 -10.43 -1.35
C THR A 178 -5.36 -11.78 -0.72
N LEU A 179 -6.07 -11.84 0.42
CA LEU A 179 -6.34 -13.07 1.14
C LEU A 179 -7.03 -14.11 0.27
N VAL A 180 -8.17 -13.74 -0.33
CA VAL A 180 -9.00 -14.69 -1.09
C VAL A 180 -8.22 -15.26 -2.27
N ILE A 181 -7.46 -14.43 -2.98
CA ILE A 181 -6.63 -14.87 -4.11
C ILE A 181 -5.55 -15.84 -3.64
N ALA A 182 -4.83 -15.51 -2.56
CA ALA A 182 -3.78 -16.38 -2.03
C ALA A 182 -4.35 -17.72 -1.53
N GLN A 183 -5.52 -17.71 -0.88
CA GLN A 183 -6.19 -18.94 -0.43
C GLN A 183 -6.69 -19.79 -1.59
N GLN A 184 -7.21 -19.17 -2.66
CA GLN A 184 -7.60 -19.91 -3.87
C GLN A 184 -6.40 -20.62 -4.50
N ILE A 185 -5.26 -19.94 -4.61
CA ILE A 185 -4.02 -20.55 -5.12
C ILE A 185 -3.50 -21.65 -4.19
N ALA A 186 -3.63 -21.45 -2.88
CA ALA A 186 -3.26 -22.45 -1.88
C ALA A 186 -4.28 -23.59 -1.73
N GLU A 187 -5.38 -23.55 -2.47
CA GLU A 187 -6.48 -24.53 -2.42
C GLU A 187 -7.13 -24.62 -1.02
N LEU A 188 -7.13 -23.52 -0.28
CA LEU A 188 -7.71 -23.43 1.06
C LEU A 188 -9.14 -22.88 1.01
N PRO A 189 -10.02 -23.29 1.94
CA PRO A 189 -11.36 -22.72 2.03
C PRO A 189 -11.29 -21.20 2.21
N ILE A 190 -12.08 -20.47 1.42
CA ILE A 190 -12.09 -19.00 1.42
C ILE A 190 -12.46 -18.49 2.81
N LEU A 191 -11.66 -17.55 3.33
CA LEU A 191 -11.75 -16.95 4.67
C LEU A 191 -11.49 -17.90 5.84
N SER A 192 -10.93 -19.09 5.59
CA SER A 192 -10.45 -19.98 6.67
C SER A 192 -9.35 -19.31 7.52
N GLY A 193 -9.18 -19.78 8.75
CA GLY A 193 -8.17 -19.27 9.68
C GLY A 193 -8.41 -17.82 10.16
N TRP A 194 -9.61 -17.25 9.98
CA TRP A 194 -9.94 -15.90 10.45
C TRP A 194 -9.69 -15.63 11.95
N PRO A 195 -9.80 -16.60 12.91
CA PRO A 195 -9.66 -16.28 14.33
C PRO A 195 -8.30 -15.72 14.70
N LEU A 196 -7.22 -16.26 14.13
CA LEU A 196 -5.87 -15.74 14.36
C LEU A 196 -5.74 -14.30 13.84
N ARG A 197 -6.23 -14.03 12.63
CA ARG A 197 -6.20 -12.69 12.02
C ARG A 197 -6.98 -11.67 12.86
N ALA A 198 -8.13 -12.05 13.38
CA ALA A 198 -8.91 -11.22 14.30
C ALA A 198 -8.18 -10.96 15.62
N ALA A 199 -7.54 -11.98 16.19
CA ALA A 199 -6.79 -11.87 17.44
C ALA A 199 -5.57 -10.94 17.34
N ILE A 200 -4.82 -11.02 16.23
CA ILE A 200 -3.62 -10.18 16.01
C ILE A 200 -3.96 -8.77 15.52
N PHE A 201 -5.17 -8.52 15.03
CA PHE A 201 -5.58 -7.24 14.46
C PHE A 201 -5.29 -6.05 15.39
N LEU A 202 -5.83 -6.09 16.61
CA LEU A 202 -5.67 -5.00 17.58
C LEU A 202 -4.21 -4.85 18.06
N PRO A 203 -3.47 -5.92 18.42
CA PRO A 203 -2.05 -5.82 18.76
C PRO A 203 -1.20 -5.10 17.71
N PHE A 204 -1.37 -5.43 16.42
CA PHE A 204 -0.61 -4.78 15.35
C PHE A 204 -1.02 -3.31 15.17
N VAL A 205 -2.31 -2.99 15.25
CA VAL A 205 -2.80 -1.61 15.27
C VAL A 205 -2.16 -0.82 16.42
N LEU A 206 -2.03 -1.43 17.61
CA LEU A 206 -1.37 -0.80 18.75
C LEU A 206 0.13 -0.55 18.52
N ILE A 207 0.82 -1.41 17.78
CA ILE A 207 2.22 -1.17 17.36
C ILE A 207 2.31 0.07 16.47
N GLY A 208 1.44 0.17 15.46
CA GLY A 208 1.36 1.32 14.57
C GLY A 208 1.01 2.62 15.32
N PHE A 209 -0.04 2.57 16.13
CA PHE A 209 -0.44 3.67 17.00
C PHE A 209 0.70 4.12 17.92
N HIS A 210 1.33 3.18 18.63
CA HIS A 210 2.43 3.48 19.54
C HIS A 210 3.59 4.16 18.82
N HIS A 211 3.92 3.73 17.59
CA HIS A 211 4.98 4.34 16.78
C HIS A 211 4.68 5.81 16.47
N VAL A 212 3.52 6.06 15.86
CA VAL A 212 3.12 7.40 15.43
C VAL A 212 2.93 8.31 16.63
N TRP A 213 2.31 7.83 17.70
CA TRP A 213 2.12 8.59 18.92
C TRP A 213 3.43 8.92 19.63
N SER A 214 4.36 7.97 19.71
CA SER A 214 5.66 8.20 20.35
C SER A 214 6.49 9.24 19.62
N TYR A 215 6.41 9.28 18.28
CA TYR A 215 6.97 10.37 17.48
C TYR A 215 6.24 11.70 17.74
N SER A 216 4.92 11.70 17.64
CA SER A 216 4.07 12.89 17.79
C SER A 216 4.28 13.58 19.15
N LYS A 217 4.48 12.81 20.22
CA LYS A 217 4.84 13.35 21.54
C LYS A 217 6.14 14.14 21.54
N LYS A 218 7.15 13.70 20.78
CA LYS A 218 8.44 14.41 20.68
C LYS A 218 8.26 15.74 19.94
N VAL A 219 7.46 15.74 18.87
CA VAL A 219 7.12 16.96 18.11
C VAL A 219 6.31 17.94 18.97
N LEU A 220 5.34 17.45 19.75
CA LEU A 220 4.57 18.27 20.69
C LEU A 220 5.45 18.89 21.79
N ALA A 221 6.43 18.14 22.30
CA ALA A 221 7.35 18.60 23.32
C ALA A 221 8.33 19.66 22.78
N ASP A 222 8.85 19.44 21.58
CA ASP A 222 9.74 20.38 20.89
C ASP A 222 9.60 20.23 19.35
N PRO A 223 9.08 21.26 18.64
CA PRO A 223 8.92 21.25 17.19
C PRO A 223 10.21 20.97 16.39
N ALA A 224 11.39 21.22 16.97
CA ALA A 224 12.67 20.90 16.32
C ALA A 224 12.89 19.38 16.13
N ASN A 225 12.15 18.54 16.85
CA ASN A 225 12.16 17.09 16.66
C ASN A 225 11.35 16.63 15.45
N SER A 226 10.64 17.53 14.76
CA SER A 226 9.94 17.18 13.53
C SER A 226 10.92 16.78 12.44
N MET A 227 10.70 15.59 11.86
CA MET A 227 11.42 15.08 10.69
C MET A 227 11.06 15.83 9.40
N VAL A 228 10.18 16.82 9.46
CA VAL A 228 9.81 17.70 8.35
C VAL A 228 9.87 19.17 8.74
N SER A 229 10.65 19.52 9.78
CA SER A 229 10.83 20.89 10.25
C SER A 229 11.49 21.81 9.21
N ASP A 230 12.24 21.24 8.27
CA ASP A 230 12.96 21.93 7.20
C ASP A 230 12.12 22.11 5.92
N ILE A 231 10.89 21.61 5.89
CA ILE A 231 10.03 21.58 4.70
C ILE A 231 8.80 22.46 4.94
N PRO A 232 8.44 23.37 4.02
CA PRO A 232 7.24 24.16 4.14
C PRO A 232 5.99 23.27 4.16
N CYS A 233 5.05 23.57 5.05
CA CYS A 233 3.78 22.87 5.10
C CYS A 233 3.05 23.04 3.75
N PRO A 234 2.50 21.97 3.14
CA PRO A 234 1.77 22.07 1.87
C PRO A 234 0.54 23.00 1.95
N LEU A 235 0.06 23.30 3.16
CA LEU A 235 -1.06 24.21 3.41
C LEU A 235 -0.63 25.67 3.68
N GLY A 236 0.67 25.98 3.57
CA GLY A 236 1.23 27.31 3.86
C GLY A 236 1.27 27.66 5.36
N ASP A 237 1.60 28.92 5.69
CA ASP A 237 1.83 29.39 7.08
C ASP A 237 0.60 29.97 7.78
N SER A 238 -0.57 30.04 7.13
CA SER A 238 -1.75 30.66 7.75
C SER A 238 -2.14 29.95 9.04
N HIS A 239 -1.96 30.65 10.17
CA HIS A 239 -2.11 30.15 11.54
C HIS A 239 -3.31 30.74 12.29
N THR A 240 -4.26 31.32 11.57
CA THR A 240 -5.51 31.85 12.16
C THR A 240 -6.68 31.46 11.26
N ALA A 241 -7.02 30.17 11.25
CA ALA A 241 -8.28 29.76 10.66
C ALA A 241 -9.37 29.98 11.71
N ASP A 242 -10.17 31.03 11.52
CA ASP A 242 -11.50 31.07 12.13
C ASP A 242 -12.31 29.97 11.43
N TYR A 243 -12.36 28.79 12.06
CA TYR A 243 -12.99 27.63 11.45
C TYR A 243 -14.50 27.87 11.40
N PRO A 244 -15.12 27.86 10.22
CA PRO A 244 -16.56 28.07 10.12
C PRO A 244 -17.28 26.94 10.87
N LYS A 245 -18.35 27.28 11.60
CA LYS A 245 -19.20 26.27 12.22
C LYS A 245 -19.74 25.30 11.17
N LEU A 246 -19.90 24.04 11.55
CA LEU A 246 -20.39 22.99 10.66
C LEU A 246 -21.87 23.20 10.28
N SER A 247 -22.09 23.99 9.23
CA SER A 247 -23.41 24.27 8.66
C SER A 247 -24.09 23.00 8.11
N VAL A 248 -25.41 23.06 7.90
CA VAL A 248 -26.17 21.97 7.28
C VAL A 248 -25.62 21.63 5.89
N ARG A 249 -25.16 22.62 5.11
CA ARG A 249 -24.56 22.38 3.79
C ARG A 249 -23.25 21.59 3.91
N HIS A 250 -22.40 21.94 4.88
CA HIS A 250 -21.18 21.18 5.15
C HIS A 250 -21.52 19.74 5.57
N GLN A 251 -22.53 19.56 6.43
CA GLN A 251 -23.00 18.23 6.84
C GLN A 251 -23.52 17.41 5.66
N LEU A 252 -24.27 18.02 4.74
CA LEU A 252 -24.76 17.35 3.53
C LEU A 252 -23.62 16.95 2.59
N ILE A 253 -22.61 17.79 2.40
CA ILE A 253 -21.41 17.47 1.59
C ILE A 253 -20.61 16.33 2.23
N LEU A 254 -20.43 16.35 3.56
CA LEU A 254 -19.77 15.27 4.29
C LEU A 254 -20.59 13.97 4.26
N ALA A 255 -21.90 14.05 4.42
CA ALA A 255 -22.78 12.88 4.34
C ALA A 255 -22.78 12.28 2.93
N SER A 256 -22.81 13.11 1.88
CA SER A 256 -22.72 12.62 0.51
C SER A 256 -21.33 12.05 0.19
N PHE A 257 -20.27 12.57 0.80
CA PHE A 257 -18.93 11.99 0.71
C PHE A 257 -18.88 10.60 1.36
N LEU A 258 -19.38 10.46 2.59
CA LEU A 258 -19.46 9.17 3.27
C LEU A 258 -20.34 8.17 2.50
N ALA A 259 -21.45 8.63 1.91
CA ALA A 259 -22.27 7.81 1.04
C ALA A 259 -21.49 7.37 -0.21
N THR A 260 -20.69 8.26 -0.82
CA THR A 260 -19.81 7.95 -1.95
C THR A 260 -18.79 6.88 -1.57
N ILE A 261 -18.15 6.98 -0.41
CA ILE A 261 -17.24 5.94 0.12
C ILE A 261 -17.96 4.61 0.35
N GLY A 262 -19.19 4.64 0.89
CA GLY A 262 -20.01 3.45 1.06
C GLY A 262 -20.39 2.78 -0.28
N ILE A 263 -20.74 3.58 -1.28
CA ILE A 263 -21.04 3.13 -2.65
C ILE A 263 -19.80 2.52 -3.29
N VAL A 264 -18.63 3.17 -3.17
CA VAL A 264 -17.35 2.66 -3.65
C VAL A 264 -17.04 1.31 -2.99
N ALA A 265 -17.10 1.23 -1.67
CA ALA A 265 -16.86 -0.02 -0.93
C ALA A 265 -17.82 -1.15 -1.35
N TYR A 266 -19.09 -0.82 -1.55
CA TYR A 266 -20.11 -1.76 -2.04
C TYR A 266 -19.80 -2.22 -3.47
N GLY A 267 -19.50 -1.29 -4.38
CA GLY A 267 -19.20 -1.56 -5.78
C GLY A 267 -17.95 -2.40 -5.96
N ILE A 268 -16.90 -2.14 -5.17
CA ILE A 268 -15.68 -2.97 -5.10
C ILE A 268 -16.04 -4.41 -4.76
N ARG A 269 -16.87 -4.61 -3.72
CA ARG A 269 -17.21 -5.94 -3.21
C ARG A 269 -18.12 -6.73 -4.15
N ILE A 270 -19.15 -6.09 -4.72
CA ILE A 270 -20.22 -6.77 -5.45
C ILE A 270 -20.00 -6.76 -6.95
N HIS A 271 -19.57 -5.63 -7.50
CA HIS A 271 -19.42 -5.42 -8.94
C HIS A 271 -17.98 -5.51 -9.40
N GLY A 272 -17.02 -5.71 -8.50
CA GLY A 272 -15.60 -5.74 -8.83
C GLY A 272 -15.09 -4.39 -9.34
N TRP A 273 -15.74 -3.29 -8.93
CA TRP A 273 -15.35 -1.95 -9.38
C TRP A 273 -13.89 -1.65 -9.09
N TYR A 274 -13.27 -0.93 -10.02
CA TYR A 274 -11.89 -0.50 -9.89
C TYR A 274 -11.78 1.00 -10.17
N LEU A 275 -10.60 1.48 -10.55
CA LEU A 275 -10.30 2.92 -10.60
C LEU A 275 -11.23 3.73 -11.51
N TYR A 276 -11.78 3.15 -12.58
CA TYR A 276 -12.70 3.86 -13.46
C TYR A 276 -14.03 4.17 -12.79
N GLU A 277 -14.71 3.17 -12.20
CA GLU A 277 -15.99 3.37 -11.53
C GLU A 277 -15.82 4.21 -10.26
N LEU A 278 -14.73 3.99 -9.53
CA LEU A 278 -14.36 4.80 -8.37
C LEU A 278 -14.16 6.27 -8.78
N GLY A 279 -13.41 6.52 -9.85
CA GLY A 279 -13.21 7.86 -10.40
C GLY A 279 -14.54 8.51 -10.79
N ALA A 280 -15.45 7.75 -11.42
CA ALA A 280 -16.79 8.22 -11.75
C ALA A 280 -17.62 8.59 -10.51
N CYS A 281 -17.56 7.80 -9.44
CA CYS A 281 -18.21 8.13 -8.16
C CYS A 281 -17.66 9.43 -7.56
N PHE A 282 -16.35 9.66 -7.59
CA PHE A 282 -15.77 10.90 -7.10
C PHE A 282 -16.12 12.11 -8.00
N ILE A 283 -16.15 11.96 -9.32
CA ILE A 283 -16.64 13.02 -10.23
C ILE A 283 -18.09 13.37 -9.91
N ALA A 284 -18.96 12.36 -9.76
CA ALA A 284 -20.35 12.55 -9.38
C ALA A 284 -20.47 13.27 -8.03
N TRP A 285 -19.62 12.92 -7.06
CA TRP A 285 -19.56 13.62 -5.77
C TRP A 285 -19.10 15.08 -5.91
N GLY A 286 -18.13 15.38 -6.78
CA GLY A 286 -17.70 16.77 -7.07
C GLY A 286 -18.81 17.63 -7.69
N LEU A 287 -19.57 17.06 -8.61
CA LEU A 287 -20.76 17.71 -9.19
C LEU A 287 -21.83 17.94 -8.11
N LEU A 288 -22.14 16.93 -7.31
CA LEU A 288 -23.08 17.03 -6.20
C LEU A 288 -22.65 18.08 -5.17
N THR A 289 -21.35 18.13 -4.84
CA THR A 289 -20.76 19.12 -3.94
C THR A 289 -20.94 20.54 -4.48
N THR A 290 -20.76 20.74 -5.79
CA THR A 290 -20.99 22.01 -6.46
C THR A 290 -22.45 22.45 -6.32
N VAL A 291 -23.40 21.54 -6.53
CA VAL A 291 -24.85 21.80 -6.40
C VAL A 291 -25.23 22.12 -4.94
N ILE A 292 -24.78 21.33 -3.96
CA ILE A 292 -25.14 21.51 -2.54
C ILE A 292 -24.55 22.83 -2.00
N SER A 293 -23.30 23.14 -2.36
CA SER A 293 -22.61 24.34 -1.88
C SER A 293 -23.08 25.62 -2.56
N ARG A 294 -23.68 25.52 -3.76
CA ARG A 294 -24.04 26.66 -4.63
C ARG A 294 -22.86 27.53 -5.02
N ILE A 295 -21.66 26.95 -5.11
CA ILE A 295 -20.54 27.63 -5.74
C ILE A 295 -20.80 27.72 -7.25
N GLY A 296 -20.34 28.80 -7.89
CA GLY A 296 -20.48 28.96 -9.34
C GLY A 296 -19.78 27.83 -10.11
N VAL A 297 -20.38 27.36 -11.20
CA VAL A 297 -19.84 26.23 -12.00
C VAL A 297 -18.44 26.54 -12.53
N ASP A 298 -18.19 27.76 -13.00
CA ASP A 298 -16.85 28.18 -13.46
C ASP A 298 -15.82 28.17 -12.34
N VAL A 299 -16.24 28.54 -11.11
CA VAL A 299 -15.38 28.49 -9.93
C VAL A 299 -15.06 27.04 -9.59
N ALA A 300 -16.04 26.14 -9.64
CA ALA A 300 -15.83 24.71 -9.41
C ALA A 300 -14.88 24.11 -10.47
N ALA A 301 -15.06 24.43 -11.75
CA ALA A 301 -14.18 23.97 -12.83
C ALA A 301 -12.75 24.48 -12.66
N LYS A 302 -12.57 25.77 -12.35
CA LYS A 302 -11.25 26.33 -12.05
C LYS A 302 -10.61 25.63 -10.84
N LYS A 303 -11.38 25.41 -9.77
CA LYS A 303 -10.87 24.74 -8.56
C LYS A 303 -10.52 23.28 -8.80
N PHE A 304 -11.28 22.60 -9.65
CA PHE A 304 -10.92 21.25 -10.10
C PHE A 304 -9.56 21.24 -10.79
N ILE A 305 -9.32 22.17 -11.73
CA ILE A 305 -8.04 22.27 -12.42
C ILE A 305 -6.91 22.63 -11.44
N ASP A 306 -7.12 23.60 -10.54
CA ASP A 306 -6.17 23.96 -9.48
C ASP A 306 -5.77 22.71 -8.67
N GLY A 307 -6.76 21.92 -8.23
CA GLY A 307 -6.53 20.71 -7.44
C GLY A 307 -5.84 19.59 -8.20
N ALA A 308 -6.12 19.44 -9.50
CA ALA A 308 -5.42 18.49 -10.35
C ALA A 308 -3.95 18.91 -10.55
N MET A 309 -3.69 20.20 -10.81
CA MET A 309 -2.31 20.72 -10.97
C MET A 309 -1.45 20.46 -9.73
N GLU A 310 -2.01 20.64 -8.52
CA GLU A 310 -1.34 20.36 -7.25
C GLU A 310 -0.82 18.91 -7.16
N LEU A 311 -1.45 17.96 -7.87
CA LEU A 311 -1.08 16.53 -7.82
C LEU A 311 -0.16 16.09 -8.96
N THR A 312 0.27 16.99 -9.84
CA THR A 312 1.16 16.66 -10.96
C THR A 312 2.48 16.04 -10.49
N THR A 313 3.08 16.57 -9.42
CA THR A 313 4.30 16.00 -8.83
C THR A 313 4.09 14.55 -8.42
N THR A 314 2.97 14.29 -7.73
CA THR A 314 2.58 12.95 -7.28
C THR A 314 2.37 12.00 -8.45
N ALA A 315 1.65 12.44 -9.50
CA ALA A 315 1.43 11.68 -10.72
C ALA A 315 2.75 11.28 -11.43
N ILE A 316 3.72 12.20 -11.50
CA ILE A 316 5.04 11.94 -12.07
C ILE A 316 5.77 10.85 -11.26
N LEU A 317 5.74 10.95 -9.93
CA LEU A 317 6.38 9.94 -9.07
C LEU A 317 5.75 8.56 -9.25
N ILE A 318 4.42 8.48 -9.37
CA ILE A 318 3.68 7.23 -9.63
C ILE A 318 4.13 6.59 -10.95
N GLY A 319 4.18 7.36 -12.04
CA GLY A 319 4.58 6.86 -13.36
C GLY A 319 6.01 6.32 -13.38
N VAL A 320 6.96 7.06 -12.82
CA VAL A 320 8.36 6.63 -12.76
C VAL A 320 8.55 5.43 -11.82
N ALA A 321 7.84 5.38 -10.69
CA ALA A 321 7.86 4.24 -9.78
C ALA A 321 7.42 2.94 -10.48
N ARG A 322 6.35 2.99 -11.31
CA ARG A 322 5.91 1.83 -12.10
C ARG A 322 6.96 1.37 -13.12
N GLY A 323 7.81 2.27 -13.59
CA GLY A 323 8.89 1.95 -14.53
C GLY A 323 9.92 0.98 -13.96
N ILE A 324 10.12 0.94 -12.65
CA ILE A 324 11.05 0.01 -12.00
C ILE A 324 10.56 -1.43 -12.20
N SER A 325 9.29 -1.71 -11.90
CA SER A 325 8.69 -3.03 -12.11
C SER A 325 8.64 -3.40 -13.59
N LEU A 326 8.27 -2.45 -14.46
CA LEU A 326 8.20 -2.70 -15.90
C LEU A 326 9.55 -3.13 -16.51
N VAL A 327 10.65 -2.51 -16.08
CA VAL A 327 12.01 -2.89 -16.51
C VAL A 327 12.35 -4.32 -16.11
N MET A 328 11.91 -4.77 -14.94
CA MET A 328 12.18 -6.12 -14.45
C MET A 328 11.28 -7.18 -15.10
N GLU A 329 10.04 -6.82 -15.40
CA GLU A 329 9.10 -7.61 -16.19
C GLU A 329 9.67 -7.83 -17.60
N ASP A 330 10.04 -6.74 -18.29
CA ASP A 330 10.66 -6.79 -19.63
C ASP A 330 11.98 -7.58 -19.62
N GLY A 331 12.74 -7.50 -18.53
CA GLY A 331 13.99 -8.24 -18.34
C GLY A 331 13.83 -9.72 -17.99
N GLN A 332 12.60 -10.22 -17.77
CA GLN A 332 12.31 -11.61 -17.41
C GLN A 332 13.12 -12.15 -16.22
N ILE A 333 13.39 -11.28 -15.23
CA ILE A 333 14.17 -11.66 -14.04
C ILE A 333 13.29 -11.93 -12.81
N LEU A 334 12.01 -11.57 -12.84
CA LEU A 334 11.12 -11.72 -11.69
C LEU A 334 10.99 -13.18 -11.26
N HIS A 335 10.70 -14.09 -12.20
CA HIS A 335 10.55 -15.51 -11.90
C HIS A 335 11.86 -16.15 -11.42
N SER A 336 12.99 -15.79 -12.04
CA SER A 336 14.32 -16.23 -11.60
C SER A 336 14.67 -15.77 -10.19
N LEU A 337 14.32 -14.52 -9.82
CA LEU A 337 14.52 -14.01 -8.46
C LEU A 337 13.69 -14.80 -7.46
N VAL A 338 12.40 -15.01 -7.75
CA VAL A 338 11.52 -15.76 -6.85
C VAL A 338 12.04 -17.19 -6.64
N HIS A 339 12.41 -17.87 -7.74
CA HIS A 339 12.97 -19.23 -7.68
C HIS A 339 14.30 -19.28 -6.90
N GLY A 340 15.24 -18.38 -7.22
CA GLY A 340 16.53 -18.34 -6.54
C GLY A 340 16.42 -18.02 -5.04
N MET A 341 15.45 -17.18 -4.67
CA MET A 341 15.17 -16.85 -3.26
C MET A 341 14.51 -18.00 -2.50
N SER A 342 13.75 -18.88 -3.17
CA SER A 342 13.06 -20.00 -2.51
C SER A 342 13.98 -21.19 -2.22
N LEU A 343 15.02 -21.42 -3.03
CA LEU A 343 15.91 -22.58 -2.90
C LEU A 343 16.58 -22.72 -1.52
N PRO A 344 17.12 -21.67 -0.88
CA PRO A 344 17.75 -21.81 0.43
C PRO A 344 16.80 -22.26 1.55
N LEU A 345 15.49 -22.03 1.40
CA LEU A 345 14.51 -22.38 2.42
C LEU A 345 14.34 -23.89 2.60
N SER A 346 14.67 -24.70 1.59
CA SER A 346 14.59 -26.17 1.69
C SER A 346 15.66 -26.79 2.61
N TYR A 347 16.62 -26.01 3.10
CA TYR A 347 17.75 -26.48 3.91
C TYR A 347 17.64 -26.11 5.40
N VAL A 348 16.55 -25.46 5.82
CA VAL A 348 16.34 -24.99 7.20
C VAL A 348 15.04 -25.57 7.77
N GLY A 349 14.90 -25.58 9.10
CA GLY A 349 13.66 -26.03 9.75
C GLY A 349 12.45 -25.13 9.45
N SER A 350 11.24 -25.67 9.65
CA SER A 350 9.97 -25.03 9.26
C SER A 350 9.77 -23.65 9.91
N GLU A 351 10.21 -23.45 11.16
CA GLU A 351 10.12 -22.18 11.87
C GLU A 351 11.04 -21.10 11.30
N ILE A 352 12.22 -21.50 10.81
CA ILE A 352 13.14 -20.56 10.15
C ILE A 352 12.69 -20.31 8.72
N ALA A 353 12.23 -21.36 8.02
CA ALA A 353 11.73 -21.28 6.67
C ALA A 353 10.54 -20.32 6.54
N VAL A 354 9.58 -20.35 7.47
CA VAL A 354 8.42 -19.43 7.42
C VAL A 354 8.82 -17.96 7.60
N VAL A 355 9.81 -17.68 8.45
CA VAL A 355 10.39 -16.33 8.58
C VAL A 355 11.13 -15.95 7.30
N GLY A 356 11.82 -16.91 6.68
CA GLY A 356 12.40 -16.77 5.35
C GLY A 356 11.34 -16.41 4.30
N MET A 357 10.19 -17.10 4.28
CA MET A 357 9.07 -16.79 3.38
C MET A 357 8.58 -15.35 3.58
N LEU A 358 8.42 -14.89 4.82
CA LEU A 358 8.07 -13.50 5.12
C LEU A 358 9.09 -12.52 4.52
N ILE A 359 10.39 -12.76 4.73
CA ILE A 359 11.47 -11.91 4.21
C ILE A 359 11.45 -11.90 2.68
N ILE A 360 11.31 -13.06 2.04
CA ILE A 360 11.21 -13.19 0.59
C ILE A 360 10.03 -12.38 0.08
N GLN A 361 8.86 -12.50 0.70
CA GLN A 361 7.66 -11.78 0.28
C GLN A 361 7.82 -10.26 0.44
N THR A 362 8.43 -9.80 1.53
CA THR A 362 8.79 -8.38 1.70
C THR A 362 9.77 -7.88 0.63
N LEU A 363 10.78 -8.67 0.29
CA LEU A 363 11.76 -8.31 -0.74
C LEU A 363 11.15 -8.34 -2.15
N LEU A 364 10.30 -9.33 -2.45
CA LEU A 364 9.62 -9.43 -3.73
C LEU A 364 8.60 -8.32 -3.95
N ASN A 365 7.94 -7.88 -2.88
CA ASN A 365 7.00 -6.76 -2.98
C ASN A 365 7.69 -5.46 -3.43
N PHE A 366 9.00 -5.32 -3.22
CA PHE A 366 9.74 -4.19 -3.77
C PHE A 366 9.68 -4.16 -5.31
N PHE A 367 9.63 -5.34 -5.93
CA PHE A 367 9.57 -5.49 -7.38
C PHE A 367 8.13 -5.59 -7.90
N ILE A 368 7.23 -6.20 -7.14
CA ILE A 368 5.82 -6.43 -7.50
C ILE A 368 4.92 -5.82 -6.42
N PRO A 369 4.83 -4.48 -6.32
CA PRO A 369 4.08 -3.75 -5.28
C PRO A 369 2.56 -3.78 -5.52
N SER A 370 2.01 -4.99 -5.65
CA SER A 370 0.61 -5.26 -5.91
C SER A 370 0.28 -6.62 -5.29
N GLY A 371 -0.44 -6.62 -4.17
CA GLY A 371 -0.79 -7.85 -3.46
C GLY A 371 -1.36 -8.93 -4.39
N SER A 372 -2.42 -8.64 -5.16
CA SER A 372 -3.00 -9.65 -6.07
C SER A 372 -1.98 -10.21 -7.08
N GLY A 373 -1.24 -9.35 -7.77
CA GLY A 373 -0.18 -9.74 -8.71
C GLY A 373 0.94 -10.55 -8.05
N GLN A 374 1.38 -10.14 -6.86
CA GLN A 374 2.39 -10.87 -6.09
C GLN A 374 1.87 -12.25 -5.68
N ALA A 375 0.59 -12.38 -5.30
CA ALA A 375 -0.01 -13.69 -5.00
C ALA A 375 0.08 -14.65 -6.20
N PHE A 376 -0.29 -14.21 -7.42
CA PHE A 376 -0.24 -15.06 -8.63
C PHE A 376 1.16 -15.53 -9.00
N VAL A 377 2.18 -14.72 -8.71
CA VAL A 377 3.57 -15.04 -9.03
C VAL A 377 4.22 -15.89 -7.94
N THR A 378 3.91 -15.61 -6.67
CA THR A 378 4.69 -16.18 -5.54
C THR A 378 3.99 -17.35 -4.87
N MET A 379 2.67 -17.32 -4.71
CA MET A 379 1.96 -18.37 -3.98
C MET A 379 2.09 -19.76 -4.62
N PRO A 380 2.04 -19.94 -5.96
CA PRO A 380 2.24 -21.27 -6.53
C PRO A 380 3.66 -21.82 -6.32
N LEU A 381 4.63 -21.00 -5.91
CA LEU A 381 5.97 -21.46 -5.52
C LEU A 381 6.07 -21.68 -4.01
N MET A 382 5.44 -20.81 -3.21
CA MET A 382 5.45 -20.91 -1.76
C MET A 382 4.60 -22.07 -1.24
N VAL A 383 3.52 -22.44 -1.93
CA VAL A 383 2.62 -23.54 -1.54
C VAL A 383 3.33 -24.90 -1.60
N PRO A 384 3.93 -25.33 -2.73
CA PRO A 384 4.69 -26.58 -2.77
C PRO A 384 5.89 -26.59 -1.82
N LEU A 385 6.55 -25.43 -1.63
CA LEU A 385 7.64 -25.31 -0.67
C LEU A 385 7.15 -25.46 0.78
N ALA A 386 5.98 -24.92 1.10
CA ALA A 386 5.37 -25.09 2.41
C ALA A 386 5.01 -26.56 2.66
N ASP A 387 4.42 -27.24 1.68
CA ASP A 387 4.11 -28.67 1.78
C ASP A 387 5.38 -29.52 2.00
N LEU A 388 6.45 -29.24 1.26
CA LEU A 388 7.74 -29.93 1.40
C LEU A 388 8.36 -29.77 2.80
N LEU A 389 8.15 -28.60 3.41
CA LEU A 389 8.70 -28.25 4.72
C LEU A 389 7.72 -28.51 5.87
N GLU A 390 6.62 -29.20 5.60
CA GLU A 390 5.54 -29.48 6.56
C GLU A 390 5.00 -28.20 7.24
N ILE A 391 5.00 -27.09 6.50
CA ILE A 391 4.41 -25.82 6.92
C ILE A 391 2.96 -25.79 6.41
N PRO A 392 1.95 -25.54 7.27
CA PRO A 392 0.57 -25.45 6.81
C PRO A 392 0.44 -24.33 5.78
N ARG A 393 -0.26 -24.59 4.66
CA ARG A 393 -0.38 -23.62 3.54
C ARG A 393 -0.99 -22.30 4.00
N GLN A 394 -1.84 -22.35 5.03
CA GLN A 394 -2.44 -21.16 5.65
C GLN A 394 -1.38 -20.25 6.30
N VAL A 395 -0.30 -20.82 6.84
CA VAL A 395 0.84 -20.05 7.37
C VAL A 395 1.63 -19.42 6.22
N ALA A 396 1.80 -20.11 5.10
CA ALA A 396 2.43 -19.53 3.91
C ALA A 396 1.61 -18.35 3.34
N VAL A 397 0.27 -18.46 3.32
CA VAL A 397 -0.63 -17.34 3.02
C VAL A 397 -0.38 -16.18 3.98
N LEU A 398 -0.29 -16.44 5.29
CA LEU A 398 -0.06 -15.39 6.28
C LEU A 398 1.31 -14.71 6.12
N ALA A 399 2.36 -15.46 5.78
CA ALA A 399 3.69 -14.93 5.50
C ALA A 399 3.68 -14.00 4.27
N TYR A 400 2.95 -14.38 3.22
CA TYR A 400 2.68 -13.52 2.08
C TYR A 400 1.94 -12.23 2.47
N GLN A 401 0.85 -12.33 3.25
CA GLN A 401 0.05 -11.16 3.65
C GLN A 401 0.90 -10.15 4.43
N PHE A 402 1.63 -10.61 5.45
CA PHE A 402 2.54 -9.77 6.22
C PHE A 402 3.64 -9.16 5.34
N GLY A 403 4.21 -9.97 4.44
CA GLY A 403 5.26 -9.57 3.53
C GLY A 403 4.84 -8.44 2.60
N ASP A 404 3.74 -8.61 1.88
CA ASP A 404 3.13 -7.60 0.99
C ASP A 404 2.68 -6.36 1.78
N GLY A 405 1.76 -6.56 2.74
CA GLY A 405 1.05 -5.45 3.35
C GLY A 405 1.93 -4.52 4.18
N PHE A 406 2.88 -5.05 4.96
CA PHE A 406 3.76 -4.18 5.73
C PHE A 406 4.76 -3.45 4.84
N SER A 407 5.36 -4.15 3.86
CA SER A 407 6.38 -3.56 3.01
C SER A 407 5.83 -2.47 2.08
N ASN A 408 4.53 -2.49 1.76
CA ASN A 408 3.80 -1.40 1.09
C ASN A 408 3.91 -0.05 1.81
N MET A 409 4.28 -0.02 3.10
CA MET A 409 4.51 1.22 3.84
C MET A 409 5.86 1.89 3.54
N ILE A 410 6.84 1.18 2.96
CA ILE A 410 8.21 1.71 2.80
C ILE A 410 8.74 1.63 1.36
N ILE A 411 8.18 0.75 0.54
CA ILE A 411 8.67 0.50 -0.81
C ILE A 411 8.30 1.66 -1.75
N PRO A 412 9.27 2.29 -2.45
CA PRO A 412 9.02 3.46 -3.29
C PRO A 412 8.42 3.11 -4.67
N THR A 413 8.38 1.83 -5.04
CA THR A 413 7.66 1.34 -6.24
C THR A 413 6.15 1.29 -6.02
N ASN A 414 5.67 1.38 -4.77
CA ASN A 414 4.24 1.43 -4.45
C ASN A 414 3.66 2.83 -4.75
N ALA A 415 2.84 2.90 -5.80
CA ALA A 415 2.21 4.14 -6.26
C ALA A 415 1.33 4.83 -5.21
N ILE A 416 0.67 4.07 -4.34
CA ILE A 416 -0.26 4.60 -3.33
C ILE A 416 0.53 5.29 -2.20
N LEU A 417 1.61 4.66 -1.74
CA LEU A 417 2.54 5.28 -0.80
C LEU A 417 3.10 6.59 -1.37
N MET A 418 3.58 6.55 -2.61
CA MET A 418 4.07 7.76 -3.30
C MET A 418 2.99 8.83 -3.44
N GLY A 419 1.75 8.40 -3.66
CA GLY A 419 0.52 9.18 -3.58
C GLY A 419 0.40 9.97 -2.26
N ILE A 420 0.41 9.24 -1.16
CA ILE A 420 0.19 9.74 0.20
C ILE A 420 1.32 10.69 0.65
N ILE A 421 2.59 10.31 0.46
CA ILE A 421 3.70 11.17 0.90
C ILE A 421 3.86 12.38 -0.01
N GLY A 422 3.59 12.23 -1.31
CA GLY A 422 3.66 13.30 -2.30
C GLY A 422 2.65 14.40 -2.01
N ILE A 423 1.39 14.03 -1.77
CA ILE A 423 0.34 15.00 -1.45
C ILE A 423 0.57 15.70 -0.10
N ALA A 424 1.19 15.01 0.87
CA ALA A 424 1.56 15.60 2.16
C ALA A 424 2.84 16.47 2.10
N GLY A 425 3.51 16.53 0.96
CA GLY A 425 4.79 17.23 0.82
C GLY A 425 5.94 16.57 1.59
N VAL A 426 5.83 15.29 1.97
CA VAL A 426 6.86 14.57 2.73
C VAL A 426 7.84 13.89 1.77
N PRO A 427 9.14 14.27 1.76
CA PRO A 427 10.12 13.60 0.93
C PRO A 427 10.31 12.15 1.36
N TYR A 428 10.48 11.26 0.38
CA TYR A 428 10.63 9.83 0.64
C TYR A 428 11.76 9.50 1.61
N GLY A 429 12.89 10.21 1.56
CA GLY A 429 14.00 9.99 2.49
C GLY A 429 13.65 10.22 3.96
N HIS A 430 12.83 11.23 4.25
CA HIS A 430 12.33 11.49 5.61
C HIS A 430 11.33 10.41 6.02
N TRP A 431 10.42 10.06 5.12
CA TRP A 431 9.45 8.99 5.34
C TRP A 431 10.13 7.64 5.63
N PHE A 432 11.13 7.26 4.84
CA PHE A 432 11.88 6.03 5.00
C PHE A 432 12.48 5.92 6.40
N ARG A 433 13.13 6.98 6.90
CA ARG A 433 13.72 7.04 8.24
C ARG A 433 12.67 6.94 9.34
N PHE A 434 11.52 7.57 9.14
CA PHE A 434 10.39 7.47 10.07
C PHE A 434 9.79 6.06 10.11
N CYS A 435 9.59 5.44 8.95
CA CYS A 435 8.88 4.17 8.78
C CYS A 435 9.75 2.95 9.08
N LEU A 436 11.06 3.00 8.82
CA LEU A 436 11.99 1.89 9.05
C LEU A 436 11.90 1.26 10.46
N PRO A 437 11.92 2.01 11.58
CA PRO A 437 11.70 1.44 12.90
C PRO A 437 10.29 0.84 13.11
N LEU A 438 9.26 1.36 12.43
CA LEU A 438 7.94 0.74 12.46
C LEU A 438 7.95 -0.60 11.72
N MET A 439 8.58 -0.64 10.54
CA MET A 439 8.77 -1.87 9.77
C MET A 439 9.44 -2.95 10.63
N ALA A 440 10.56 -2.61 11.29
CA ALA A 440 11.26 -3.56 12.15
C ALA A 440 10.36 -4.13 13.27
N LYS A 441 9.56 -3.29 13.93
CA LYS A 441 8.61 -3.74 14.97
C LYS A 441 7.54 -4.68 14.42
N LEU A 442 6.98 -4.36 13.26
CA LEU A 442 5.94 -5.18 12.63
C LEU A 442 6.52 -6.49 12.10
N MET A 443 7.70 -6.46 11.48
CA MET A 443 8.38 -7.66 11.00
C MET A 443 8.74 -8.60 12.15
N LEU A 444 9.23 -8.08 13.29
CA LEU A 444 9.49 -8.90 14.47
C LEU A 444 8.21 -9.52 15.05
N ALA A 445 7.14 -8.73 15.16
CA ALA A 445 5.84 -9.25 15.61
C ALA A 445 5.27 -10.30 14.64
N ALA A 446 5.42 -10.06 13.33
CA ALA A 446 5.01 -10.99 12.27
C ALA A 446 5.79 -12.30 12.32
N SER A 447 7.12 -12.24 12.45
CA SER A 447 7.97 -13.43 12.61
C SER A 447 7.56 -14.24 13.83
N LEU A 448 7.30 -13.60 14.97
CA LEU A 448 6.81 -14.29 16.16
C LEU A 448 5.47 -14.98 15.91
N VAL A 449 4.51 -14.28 15.29
CA VAL A 449 3.20 -14.86 14.97
C VAL A 449 3.34 -16.04 14.00
N LEU A 450 4.19 -15.94 12.98
CA LEU A 450 4.41 -17.01 12.01
C LEU A 450 5.04 -18.25 12.65
N VAL A 451 6.07 -18.09 13.49
CA VAL A 451 6.69 -19.21 14.21
C VAL A 451 5.66 -19.89 15.12
N LEU A 452 4.87 -19.10 15.87
CA LEU A 452 3.81 -19.65 16.72
C LEU A 452 2.72 -20.34 15.88
N ALA A 453 2.38 -19.80 14.71
CA ALA A 453 1.40 -20.39 13.80
C ALA A 453 1.87 -21.76 13.27
N VAL A 454 3.17 -21.94 12.98
CA VAL A 454 3.75 -23.26 12.66
C VAL A 454 3.64 -24.20 13.86
N VAL A 455 4.13 -23.76 15.04
CA VAL A 455 4.17 -24.61 16.24
C VAL A 455 2.79 -25.09 16.71
N PHE A 456 1.76 -24.26 16.54
CA PHE A 456 0.39 -24.59 16.94
C PHE A 456 -0.46 -25.19 15.81
N GLY A 457 0.09 -25.47 14.63
CA GLY A 457 -0.65 -26.09 13.54
C GLY A 457 -1.78 -25.22 12.98
N TYR A 458 -1.52 -23.91 12.83
CA TYR A 458 -2.53 -22.97 12.32
C TYR A 458 -2.90 -23.30 10.87
N GLY A 459 -4.12 -23.80 10.68
CA GLY A 459 -4.66 -24.18 9.38
C GLY A 459 -4.60 -25.67 9.07
N ASP A 460 -4.12 -26.50 9.99
CA ASP A 460 -4.12 -27.97 9.84
C ASP A 460 -5.55 -28.53 9.67
N ASP A 461 -6.53 -27.88 10.28
CA ASP A 461 -7.96 -28.22 10.21
C ASP A 461 -8.56 -28.01 8.81
N VAL A 462 -7.89 -27.26 7.94
CA VAL A 462 -8.33 -26.91 6.59
C VAL A 462 -7.31 -27.25 5.51
N GLN A 463 -6.23 -27.92 5.87
CA GLN A 463 -5.16 -28.33 4.96
C GLN A 463 -5.73 -29.35 3.95
N PRO A 464 -5.51 -29.17 2.63
CA PRO A 464 -5.90 -30.17 1.64
C PRO A 464 -5.16 -31.49 1.90
N PRO A 465 -5.79 -32.65 1.65
CA PRO A 465 -5.08 -33.93 1.71
C PRO A 465 -3.89 -33.90 0.75
N LEU A 466 -2.72 -34.32 1.21
CA LEU A 466 -1.51 -34.41 0.38
C LEU A 466 -1.84 -35.27 -0.84
N THR A 467 -1.80 -34.67 -2.02
CA THR A 467 -1.93 -35.42 -3.27
C THR A 467 -0.64 -36.20 -3.49
N GLU A 468 -0.73 -37.52 -3.64
CA GLU A 468 0.41 -38.46 -3.80
C GLU A 468 1.30 -38.22 -5.04
N THR A 469 1.17 -37.10 -5.75
CA THR A 469 1.73 -36.90 -7.10
C THR A 469 3.08 -36.17 -7.16
N SER A 470 3.84 -36.03 -6.06
CA SER A 470 5.14 -35.34 -6.09
C SER A 470 6.31 -36.06 -5.42
N ILE A 471 6.23 -37.38 -5.25
CA ILE A 471 7.43 -38.19 -5.00
C ILE A 471 7.95 -38.65 -6.38
N PRO A 472 9.00 -38.05 -6.96
CA PRO A 472 9.71 -38.73 -8.04
C PRO A 472 10.26 -40.03 -7.43
N ALA A 473 9.75 -41.17 -7.91
CA ALA A 473 10.24 -42.48 -7.50
C ALA A 473 11.77 -42.50 -7.71
N SER A 474 12.52 -42.60 -6.62
CA SER A 474 13.95 -42.86 -6.68
C SER A 474 14.17 -44.28 -7.21
N ASN A 475 14.71 -44.38 -8.42
CA ASN A 475 15.41 -45.56 -8.93
C ASN A 475 16.85 -45.16 -9.26
#